data_AF-A0A3L8C1F7-F1
#
_entry.id   AF-A0A3L8C1F7-F1
#
_cell.length_a   1.000
_cell.length_b   1.000
_cell.length_c   1.000
_cell.angle_alpha   90.00
_cell.angle_beta   90.00
_cell.angle_gamma   90.00
#
_symmetry.space_group_name_H-M   'P 1'
#
loop_
_entity.id
_entity.type
_entity.pdbx_description
1 polymer ?
#
loop_
_entity_poly.entity_id
_entity_poly.type
_entity_poly.pdbx_seq_one_letter_code
_entity_poly.pdbx_strand_id
1 'polypeptide(L)'
;MIETLFPNGIAHYLVGGLFIGLGVAVLFAFTGRQGGASTFFSASWSWLINTPFFQQPALLNSRNWRLIYSAGFVLGGVIYCLLDLPQVASHMPAWKLLLGGILIGYGGRLGGGCTSGHGICGMASLNPGSISVVITFMATGFATAWLMKLLGMGV
;
A
#
# COMPACT_ATOMS: atom_id res chain seq x y z
N MET A 1 -3.41 -29.24 -7.48
CA MET A 1 -3.72 -28.44 -6.28
C MET A 1 -3.01 -27.08 -6.29
N ILE A 2 -1.71 -27.00 -6.64
CA ILE A 2 -1.03 -25.70 -6.83
C ILE A 2 -1.60 -24.93 -8.03
N GLU A 3 -1.84 -25.60 -9.16
CA GLU A 3 -2.40 -24.95 -10.36
C GLU A 3 -3.83 -24.45 -10.20
N THR A 4 -4.61 -25.05 -9.29
CA THR A 4 -5.96 -24.56 -8.95
C THR A 4 -5.92 -23.30 -8.08
N LEU A 5 -4.84 -23.09 -7.32
CA LEU A 5 -4.63 -21.89 -6.49
C LEU A 5 -3.93 -20.78 -7.28
N PHE A 6 -3.07 -21.14 -8.23
CA PHE A 6 -2.26 -20.22 -9.03
C PHE A 6 -2.42 -20.52 -10.53
N PRO A 7 -3.57 -20.15 -11.13
CA PRO A 7 -3.88 -20.46 -12.53
C PRO A 7 -2.91 -19.79 -13.52
N ASN A 8 -2.25 -18.70 -13.10
CA ASN A 8 -1.27 -17.96 -13.91
C ASN A 8 0.19 -18.39 -13.60
N GLY A 9 0.39 -19.48 -12.84
CA GLY A 9 1.68 -19.93 -12.33
C GLY A 9 2.17 -19.18 -11.08
N ILE A 10 3.34 -19.55 -10.55
CA ILE A 10 3.91 -18.95 -9.32
C ILE A 10 4.96 -17.87 -9.64
N ALA A 11 5.58 -17.94 -10.81
CA ALA A 11 6.78 -17.16 -11.14
C ALA A 11 6.60 -15.65 -10.96
N HIS A 12 5.46 -15.09 -11.38
CA HIS A 12 5.20 -13.66 -11.28
C HIS A 12 5.09 -13.16 -9.82
N TYR A 13 4.56 -13.98 -8.90
CA TYR A 13 4.52 -13.64 -7.48
C TYR A 13 5.92 -13.63 -6.85
N LEU A 14 6.76 -14.61 -7.21
CA LEU A 14 8.13 -14.69 -6.70
C LEU A 14 8.99 -13.56 -7.25
N VAL A 15 8.93 -13.31 -8.56
CA VAL A 15 9.68 -12.25 -9.23
C VAL A 15 9.24 -10.88 -8.70
N GLY A 16 7.92 -10.63 -8.62
CA GLY A 16 7.39 -9.39 -8.06
C GLY A 16 7.78 -9.19 -6.58
N GLY A 17 7.65 -10.25 -5.77
CA GLY A 17 8.06 -10.23 -4.37
C GLY A 17 9.55 -9.95 -4.18
N LEU A 18 10.40 -10.56 -5.01
CA LEU A 18 11.84 -10.33 -5.02
C LEU A 18 12.17 -8.86 -5.36
N PHE A 19 11.56 -8.31 -6.41
CA PHE A 19 11.77 -6.92 -6.79
C PHE A 19 11.30 -5.92 -5.73
N ILE A 20 10.13 -6.16 -5.12
CA ILE A 20 9.63 -5.32 -4.02
C ILE A 20 10.55 -5.42 -2.81
N GLY A 21 10.95 -6.64 -2.43
CA GLY A 21 11.85 -6.90 -1.31
C GLY A 21 13.21 -6.23 -1.49
N LEU A 22 13.84 -6.40 -2.67
CA LEU A 22 15.08 -5.74 -3.03
C LEU A 22 14.93 -4.22 -3.04
N GLY A 23 13.84 -3.70 -3.61
CA GLY A 23 13.57 -2.26 -3.66
C GLY A 23 13.49 -1.64 -2.26
N VAL A 24 12.75 -2.27 -1.34
CA VAL A 24 12.65 -1.80 0.05
C VAL A 24 13.97 -1.97 0.81
N ALA A 25 14.70 -3.08 0.57
CA ALA A 25 16.00 -3.31 1.19
C ALA A 25 17.04 -2.25 0.77
N VAL A 26 17.13 -1.96 -0.53
CA VAL A 26 18.00 -0.90 -1.09
C VAL A 26 17.60 0.45 -0.51
N LEU A 27 16.31 0.79 -0.54
CA LEU A 27 15.81 2.03 0.02
C LEU A 27 16.20 2.19 1.49
N PHE A 28 16.03 1.14 2.29
CA PHE A 28 16.40 1.14 3.70
C PHE A 28 17.92 1.27 3.90
N ALA A 29 18.72 0.53 3.12
CA ALA A 29 20.18 0.55 3.20
C ALA A 29 20.77 1.95 2.91
N PHE A 30 20.22 2.66 1.91
CA PHE A 30 20.73 3.99 1.53
C PHE A 30 20.17 5.12 2.39
N THR A 31 18.92 5.04 2.82
CA THR A 31 18.24 6.18 3.47
C THR A 31 18.03 6.00 4.97
N GLY A 32 18.22 4.78 5.50
CA GLY A 32 17.92 4.42 6.88
C GLY A 32 16.43 4.53 7.24
N ARG A 33 15.55 4.69 6.25
CA ARG A 33 14.11 4.95 6.46
C ARG A 33 13.28 3.82 5.90
N GLN A 34 12.19 3.50 6.59
CA GLN A 34 11.20 2.54 6.11
C GLN A 34 10.23 3.22 5.13
N GLY A 35 9.88 2.51 4.06
CA GLY A 35 8.93 2.99 3.06
C GLY A 35 7.48 2.79 3.49
N GLY A 36 6.68 3.86 3.55
CA GLY A 36 5.27 3.78 3.92
C GLY A 36 4.41 4.84 3.24
N ALA A 37 3.35 4.40 2.53
CA ALA A 37 2.53 5.28 1.70
C ALA A 37 1.50 6.12 2.48
N SER A 38 0.92 5.59 3.56
CA SER A 38 -0.14 6.27 4.34
C SER A 38 0.28 7.63 4.87
N THR A 39 1.55 7.76 5.20
CA THR A 39 2.10 8.96 5.83
C THR A 39 2.46 10.07 4.84
N PHE A 40 2.44 9.78 3.53
CA PHE A 40 2.55 10.79 2.48
C PHE A 40 1.41 11.79 2.56
N PHE A 41 0.17 11.33 2.70
CA PHE A 41 -1.00 12.22 2.77
C PHE A 41 -0.85 13.24 3.91
N SER A 42 -0.55 12.76 5.13
CA SER A 42 -0.34 13.64 6.28
C SER A 42 0.89 14.55 6.12
N ALA A 43 1.96 14.07 5.49
CA ALA A 43 3.16 14.87 5.27
C ALA A 43 2.91 15.99 4.25
N SER A 44 2.19 15.72 3.17
CA SER A 44 1.83 16.71 2.16
C SER A 44 0.90 17.78 2.71
N TRP A 45 -0.04 17.38 3.56
CA TRP A 45 -0.97 18.33 4.19
C TRP A 45 -0.30 19.27 5.19
N SER A 46 0.91 18.95 5.67
CA SER A 46 1.70 19.83 6.55
C SER A 46 2.15 21.14 5.91
N TRP A 47 2.16 21.24 4.57
CA TRP A 47 2.41 22.51 3.88
C TRP A 47 1.21 23.45 3.89
N LEU A 48 0.01 22.88 3.86
CA LEU A 48 -1.23 23.66 3.74
C LEU A 48 -1.87 23.94 5.10
N ILE A 49 -1.73 23.02 6.06
CA ILE A 49 -2.42 23.09 7.35
C ILE A 49 -1.43 23.21 8.51
N ASN A 50 -1.62 24.28 9.30
CA ASN A 50 -0.82 24.62 10.47
C ASN A 50 -1.43 24.13 11.79
N THR A 51 -2.14 22.99 11.79
CA THR A 51 -2.64 22.40 13.03
C THR A 51 -1.55 21.59 13.73
N PRO A 52 -1.59 21.45 15.07
CA PRO A 52 -0.55 20.77 15.85
C PRO A 52 -0.26 19.33 15.39
N PHE A 53 -1.27 18.67 14.83
CA PHE A 53 -1.15 17.32 14.29
C PHE A 53 -0.28 17.24 13.03
N PHE A 54 -0.44 18.17 12.08
CA PHE A 54 0.34 18.16 10.83
C PHE A 54 1.74 18.76 11.00
N GLN A 55 1.94 19.57 12.05
CA GLN A 55 3.22 20.21 12.37
C GLN A 55 4.12 19.38 13.29
N GLN A 56 3.87 18.08 13.44
CA GLN A 56 4.74 17.23 14.25
C GLN A 56 6.14 17.14 13.62
N PRO A 57 7.23 17.20 14.42
CA PRO A 57 8.60 17.15 13.90
C PRO A 57 8.88 15.93 13.01
N ALA A 58 8.28 14.78 13.33
CA ALA A 58 8.40 13.56 12.54
C ALA A 58 7.83 13.70 11.12
N LEU A 59 6.73 14.45 10.95
CA LEU A 59 6.10 14.72 9.66
C LEU A 59 6.91 15.75 8.86
N LEU A 60 7.32 16.83 9.50
CA LEU A 60 8.08 17.91 8.86
C LEU A 60 9.46 17.45 8.36
N ASN A 61 10.19 16.67 9.16
CA ASN A 61 11.51 16.18 8.78
C ASN A 61 11.49 15.11 7.68
N SER A 62 10.33 14.46 7.47
CA SER A 62 10.19 13.39 6.47
C SER A 62 9.40 13.80 5.23
N ARG A 63 8.86 15.04 5.17
CA ARG A 63 7.95 15.48 4.11
C ARG A 63 8.55 15.41 2.70
N ASN A 64 9.78 15.91 2.52
CA ASN A 64 10.44 15.92 1.21
C ASN A 64 10.74 14.49 0.74
N TRP A 65 11.24 13.65 1.65
CA TRP A 65 11.51 12.25 1.37
C TRP A 65 10.23 11.49 0.96
N ARG A 66 9.13 11.70 1.68
CA ARG A 66 7.85 11.05 1.39
C ARG A 66 7.28 11.48 0.05
N LEU A 67 7.46 12.75 -0.35
CA LEU A 67 7.11 13.19 -1.70
C LEU A 67 7.89 12.43 -2.76
N ILE A 68 9.22 12.37 -2.63
CA ILE A 68 10.08 11.69 -3.61
C ILE A 68 9.71 10.21 -3.70
N TYR A 69 9.47 9.57 -2.55
CA TYR A 69 9.06 8.17 -2.48
C TYR A 69 7.72 7.93 -3.20
N SER A 70 6.71 8.76 -2.92
CA SER A 70 5.41 8.65 -3.58
C SER A 70 5.45 9.01 -5.07
N ALA A 71 6.26 10.01 -5.45
CA ALA A 71 6.49 10.34 -6.85
C ALA A 71 7.15 9.17 -7.60
N GLY A 72 8.04 8.42 -6.94
CA GLY A 72 8.63 7.19 -7.48
C GLY A 72 7.58 6.12 -7.81
N PHE A 73 6.58 5.91 -6.94
CA PHE A 73 5.48 4.98 -7.24
C PHE A 73 4.63 5.43 -8.42
N VAL A 74 4.29 6.73 -8.49
CA VAL A 74 3.53 7.29 -9.61
C VAL A 74 4.32 7.15 -10.91
N LEU A 75 5.61 7.49 -10.89
CA LEU A 75 6.51 7.35 -12.04
C LEU A 75 6.60 5.89 -12.50
N GLY A 76 6.74 4.94 -11.58
CA GLY A 76 6.74 3.51 -11.91
C GLY A 76 5.47 3.06 -12.61
N GLY A 77 4.30 3.53 -12.14
CA GLY A 77 3.02 3.29 -12.81
C GLY A 77 2.93 3.93 -14.19
N VAL A 78 3.40 5.17 -14.35
CA VAL A 78 3.42 5.86 -15.65
C VAL A 78 4.33 5.13 -16.64
N ILE A 79 5.54 4.72 -16.23
CA ILE A 79 6.44 3.93 -17.07
C ILE A 79 5.78 2.61 -17.47
N TYR A 80 5.11 1.93 -16.54
CA TYR A 80 4.37 0.70 -16.84
C TYR A 80 3.30 0.90 -17.91
N CYS A 81 2.56 2.02 -17.86
CA CYS A 81 1.59 2.39 -18.90
C CYS A 81 2.26 2.74 -20.23
N LEU A 82 3.39 3.47 -20.21
CA LEU A 82 4.12 3.86 -21.42
C LEU A 82 4.75 2.68 -22.16
N LEU A 83 5.08 1.61 -21.43
CA LEU A 83 5.58 0.35 -21.99
C LEU A 83 4.46 -0.56 -22.53
N ASP A 84 3.20 -0.12 -22.47
CA ASP A 84 2.02 -0.86 -22.93
C ASP A 84 1.93 -2.28 -22.37
N LEU A 85 2.31 -2.43 -21.09
CA LEU A 85 2.27 -3.72 -20.41
C LEU A 85 0.83 -4.14 -20.08
N PRO A 86 0.54 -5.46 -19.98
CA PRO A 86 -0.83 -5.96 -19.82
C PRO A 86 -1.55 -5.37 -18.59
N GLN A 87 -2.63 -4.63 -18.82
CA GLN A 87 -3.41 -4.00 -17.75
C GLN A 87 -4.72 -4.73 -17.51
N VAL A 88 -4.99 -5.07 -16.25
CA VAL A 88 -6.31 -5.54 -15.82
C VAL A 88 -7.11 -4.32 -15.38
N ALA A 89 -7.87 -3.73 -16.30
CA ALA A 89 -8.74 -2.61 -16.00
C ALA A 89 -10.07 -3.10 -15.43
N SER A 90 -10.32 -2.85 -14.15
CA SER A 90 -11.64 -3.05 -13.55
C SER A 90 -12.50 -1.82 -13.81
N HIS A 91 -13.60 -1.97 -14.55
CA HIS A 91 -14.62 -0.93 -14.68
C HIS A 91 -15.40 -0.79 -13.37
N MET A 92 -14.87 -0.02 -12.42
CA MET A 92 -15.53 0.29 -11.16
C MET A 92 -16.15 1.70 -11.18
N PRO A 93 -17.40 1.87 -10.73
CA PRO A 93 -18.01 3.18 -10.65
C PRO A 93 -17.27 4.06 -9.62
N ALA A 94 -17.10 5.34 -9.96
CA ALA A 94 -16.28 6.28 -9.20
C ALA A 94 -16.66 6.39 -7.72
N TRP A 95 -17.95 6.24 -7.38
CA TRP A 95 -18.42 6.29 -6.00
C TRP A 95 -17.87 5.15 -5.14
N LYS A 96 -17.68 3.94 -5.71
CA LYS A 96 -17.07 2.80 -4.99
C LYS A 96 -15.60 3.07 -4.69
N LEU A 97 -14.89 3.67 -5.65
CA LEU A 97 -13.49 4.08 -5.47
C LEU A 97 -13.36 5.16 -4.40
N LEU A 98 -14.24 6.16 -4.41
CA LEU A 98 -14.27 7.23 -3.41
C LEU A 98 -14.52 6.66 -2.00
N LEU A 99 -15.58 5.86 -1.84
CA LEU A 99 -15.95 5.26 -0.56
C LEU A 99 -14.85 4.31 -0.05
N GLY A 100 -14.33 3.45 -0.93
CA GLY A 100 -13.22 2.55 -0.61
C GLY A 100 -11.97 3.30 -0.19
N GLY A 101 -11.62 4.38 -0.89
CA GLY A 101 -10.49 5.24 -0.53
C GLY A 101 -10.63 5.88 0.85
N ILE A 102 -11.82 6.38 1.20
CA ILE A 102 -12.09 6.94 2.53
C ILE A 102 -11.95 5.87 3.61
N LEU A 103 -12.55 4.70 3.40
CA LEU A 103 -12.50 3.58 4.35
C LEU A 103 -11.07 3.08 4.56
N ILE A 104 -10.30 2.89 3.48
CA ILE A 104 -8.89 2.45 3.55
C ILE A 104 -8.03 3.54 4.22
N GLY A 105 -8.26 4.81 3.91
CA GLY A 105 -7.54 5.92 4.54
C GLY A 105 -7.78 6.00 6.04
N TYR A 106 -9.05 5.92 6.45
CA TYR A 106 -9.44 5.90 7.87
C TYR A 106 -8.89 4.65 8.58
N GLY A 107 -9.07 3.47 8.00
CA GLY A 107 -8.58 2.20 8.55
C GLY A 107 -7.06 2.15 8.68
N GLY A 108 -6.33 2.65 7.67
CA GLY A 108 -4.88 2.77 7.72
C GLY A 108 -4.40 3.75 8.78
N ARG A 109 -5.19 4.77 9.14
CA ARG A 109 -4.88 5.67 10.26
C ARG A 109 -5.14 5.01 11.61
N LEU A 110 -6.26 4.30 11.75
CA LEU A 110 -6.57 3.52 12.95
C LEU A 110 -5.52 2.44 13.23
N GLY A 111 -5.04 1.76 12.19
CA GLY A 111 -4.00 0.74 12.30
C GLY A 111 -2.59 1.29 12.53
N GLY A 112 -2.40 2.62 12.57
CA GLY A 112 -1.06 3.22 12.72
C GLY A 112 -0.17 3.14 11.47
N GLY A 113 -0.69 2.62 10.35
CA GLY A 113 0.06 2.41 9.13
C GLY A 113 -0.77 1.77 8.02
N CYS A 114 -0.24 1.79 6.80
CA CYS A 114 -0.82 1.09 5.65
C CYS A 114 -0.29 -0.35 5.54
N THR A 115 -0.89 -1.12 4.62
CA THR A 115 -0.46 -2.47 4.26
C THR A 115 0.99 -2.53 3.76
N SER A 116 1.53 -1.50 3.09
CA SER A 116 2.94 -1.49 2.71
C SER A 116 3.89 -1.28 3.91
N GLY A 117 3.48 -0.45 4.88
CA GLY A 117 4.25 -0.22 6.11
C GLY A 117 4.28 -1.44 7.03
N HIS A 118 3.11 -1.96 7.41
CA HIS A 118 3.04 -3.15 8.28
C HIS A 118 3.34 -4.45 7.54
N GLY A 119 2.86 -4.58 6.31
CA GLY A 119 3.01 -5.80 5.52
C GLY A 119 4.42 -5.99 4.98
N ILE A 120 4.99 -5.00 4.28
CA ILE A 120 6.32 -5.18 3.68
C ILE A 120 7.41 -4.94 4.72
N CYS A 121 7.50 -3.72 5.27
CA CYS A 121 8.58 -3.37 6.20
C CYS A 121 8.38 -4.03 7.58
N GLY A 122 7.16 -4.00 8.11
CA GLY A 122 6.83 -4.49 9.45
C GLY A 122 7.03 -6.00 9.60
N MET A 123 6.54 -6.81 8.64
CA MET A 123 6.76 -8.26 8.65
C MET A 123 8.23 -8.62 8.39
N ALA A 124 8.94 -7.89 7.52
CA ALA A 124 10.37 -8.10 7.30
C ALA A 124 11.19 -7.88 8.59
N SER A 125 10.76 -6.95 9.46
CA SER A 125 11.36 -6.72 10.78
C SER A 125 10.86 -7.66 11.89
N LEU A 126 10.05 -8.68 11.55
CA LEU A 126 9.44 -9.64 12.49
C LEU A 126 8.68 -8.96 13.64
N ASN A 127 8.07 -7.80 13.40
CA ASN A 127 7.32 -7.07 14.42
C ASN A 127 5.96 -7.76 14.67
N PRO A 128 5.71 -8.29 15.89
CA PRO A 128 4.47 -9.01 16.20
C PRO A 128 3.22 -8.14 16.07
N GLY A 129 3.33 -6.84 16.38
CA GLY A 129 2.22 -5.89 16.22
C GLY A 129 1.90 -5.61 14.75
N SER A 130 2.90 -5.66 13.86
CA SER A 130 2.63 -5.53 12.42
C SER A 130 2.00 -6.80 11.85
N ILE A 131 2.42 -7.98 12.32
CA ILE A 131 1.84 -9.25 11.92
C ILE A 131 0.36 -9.31 12.29
N SER A 132 -0.02 -8.91 13.51
CA SER A 132 -1.42 -8.89 13.93
C SER A 132 -2.27 -7.95 13.06
N VAL A 133 -1.78 -6.73 12.79
CA VAL A 133 -2.46 -5.76 11.93
C VAL A 133 -2.66 -6.31 10.50
N VAL A 134 -1.64 -6.96 9.94
CA VAL A 134 -1.72 -7.55 8.59
C VAL A 134 -2.73 -8.70 8.55
N ILE A 135 -2.73 -9.58 9.56
CA ILE A 135 -3.71 -10.67 9.67
C ILE A 135 -5.12 -10.10 9.71
N THR A 136 -5.37 -9.06 10.51
CA THR A 136 -6.68 -8.41 10.57
C THR A 136 -7.07 -7.82 9.21
N PHE A 137 -6.18 -7.07 8.55
CA PHE A 137 -6.47 -6.49 7.23
C PHE A 137 -6.78 -7.55 6.17
N MET A 138 -6.00 -8.63 6.12
CA MET A 138 -6.23 -9.71 5.17
C MET A 138 -7.54 -10.45 5.47
N ALA A 139 -7.80 -10.79 6.74
CA ALA A 139 -9.04 -11.45 7.14
C ALA A 139 -10.28 -10.63 6.78
N THR A 140 -10.27 -9.32 7.09
CA THR A 140 -11.38 -8.42 6.74
C THR A 140 -11.51 -8.26 5.22
N GLY A 141 -10.40 -8.18 4.49
CA GLY A 141 -10.38 -8.12 3.03
C GLY A 141 -11.01 -9.36 2.39
N PHE A 142 -10.61 -10.55 2.84
CA PHE A 142 -11.19 -11.81 2.38
C PHE A 142 -12.68 -11.92 2.70
N ALA A 143 -13.08 -11.59 3.93
CA ALA A 143 -14.48 -11.60 4.35
C ALA A 143 -15.32 -10.63 3.49
N THR A 144 -14.79 -9.43 3.22
CA THR A 144 -15.47 -8.42 2.40
C THR A 144 -15.57 -8.87 0.94
N ALA A 145 -14.49 -9.40 0.35
CA ALA A 145 -14.51 -9.91 -1.03
C ALA A 145 -15.51 -11.06 -1.18
N TRP A 146 -15.56 -11.97 -0.20
CA TRP A 146 -16.51 -13.07 -0.19
C TRP A 146 -17.96 -12.58 -0.05
N LEU A 147 -18.20 -11.61 0.84
CA LEU A 147 -19.52 -10.99 1.00
C LEU A 147 -19.97 -10.28 -0.28
N MET A 148 -19.11 -9.48 -0.92
CA MET A 148 -19.43 -8.81 -2.18
C MET A 148 -19.78 -9.82 -3.29
N LYS A 149 -19.03 -10.93 -3.36
CA LYS A 149 -19.33 -12.03 -4.28
C LYS A 149 -20.70 -12.65 -4.03
N LEU A 150 -21.08 -12.86 -2.76
CA LEU A 150 -22.41 -13.38 -2.40
C LEU A 150 -23.54 -12.41 -2.74
N LEU A 151 -23.30 -11.12 -2.59
CA LEU A 151 -24.26 -10.07 -2.92
C LEU A 151 -24.41 -9.86 -4.45
N GLY A 152 -23.73 -10.66 -5.27
CA GLY A 152 -23.77 -10.53 -6.73
C GLY A 152 -23.11 -9.25 -7.24
N MET A 153 -22.37 -8.53 -6.38
CA MET A 153 -21.59 -7.38 -6.79
C MET A 153 -20.35 -7.91 -7.50
N GLY A 154 -20.33 -7.85 -8.83
CA GLY A 154 -19.15 -8.20 -9.63
C GLY A 154 -17.91 -7.49 -9.07
N VAL A 155 -16.93 -8.31 -8.67
CA VAL A 155 -15.57 -7.90 -8.28
C VAL A 155 -14.70 -7.94 -9.53
#